data_AF-A0A2L2Z2Q4-F1
#
_entry.id   AF-A0A2L2Z2Q4-F1
#
_cell.length_a   1.000
_cell.length_b   1.000
_cell.length_c   1.000
_cell.angle_alpha   90.00
_cell.angle_beta   90.00
_cell.angle_gamma   90.00
#
_symmetry.space_group_name_H-M   'P 1'
#
loop_
_entity.id
_entity.type
_entity.pdbx_description
1 polymer ?
#
loop_
_entity_poly.entity_id
_entity_poly.type
_entity_poly.pdbx_seq_one_letter_code
_entity_poly.pdbx_strand_id
1 'polypeptide(L)' 'RPRKSYAGVIFCVGGRGMNGNPFSSIEFYSWYHQKWVKLNSMSTSRRHVGCVSLKGKIYVVGGR' A
#
# COMPACT_ATOMS: atom_id res chain seq x y z
N ARG A 1 -11.81 26.02 9.87
CA ARG A 1 -11.42 25.05 10.93
C ARG A 1 -10.45 24.05 10.29
N PRO A 2 -9.15 24.04 10.64
CA PRO A 2 -8.22 23.04 10.10
C PRO A 2 -8.67 21.65 10.58
N ARG A 3 -8.59 20.63 9.73
CA ARG A 3 -8.90 19.26 10.17
C ARG A 3 -7.85 18.84 11.20
N LYS A 4 -8.30 18.31 12.34
CA LYS A 4 -7.44 17.64 13.33
C LYS A 4 -6.61 16.59 12.58
N SER A 5 -5.30 16.62 12.78
CA SER A 5 -4.28 15.78 12.16
C SER A 5 -4.80 14.45 11.58
N TYR A 6 -4.71 14.30 10.25
CA TYR A 6 -4.63 12.97 9.65
C TYR A 6 -3.17 12.54 9.77
N ALA A 7 -2.78 11.93 10.88
CA ALA A 7 -1.68 10.98 10.84
C ALA A 7 -2.17 9.76 10.05
N GLY A 8 -2.37 9.94 8.74
CA GLY A 8 -2.84 8.90 7.85
C GLY A 8 -1.80 7.78 7.81
N VAL A 9 -2.24 6.54 7.75
CA VAL A 9 -1.33 5.43 7.50
C VAL A 9 -0.98 5.44 6.01
N ILE A 10 0.31 5.42 5.69
CA ILE A 10 0.78 5.32 4.31
C ILE A 10 0.92 3.85 3.98
N PHE A 11 0.36 3.44 2.85
CA PHE A 11 0.50 2.10 2.31
C PHE A 11 1.20 2.16 0.95
N CYS A 12 2.15 1.27 0.75
CA CYS A 12 2.76 0.96 -0.54
C CYS A 12 2.29 -0.44 -0.95
N VAL A 13 1.74 -0.56 -2.16
CA VAL A 13 1.08 -1.78 -2.62
C VAL A 13 1.53 -2.11 -4.05
N GLY A 14 2.12 -3.28 -4.23
CA GLY A 14 2.57 -3.76 -5.53
C GLY A 14 3.63 -2.86 -6.16
N GLY A 15 3.49 -2.59 -7.46
CA GLY A 15 4.43 -1.75 -8.22
C GLY A 15 5.44 -2.57 -9.00
N ARG A 16 6.50 -1.92 -9.49
CA ARG A 16 7.50 -2.50 -10.39
C ARG A 16 8.87 -2.49 -9.74
N GLY A 17 9.49 -3.65 -9.59
CA GLY A 17 10.86 -3.78 -9.11
C GLY A 17 11.91 -3.35 -10.12
N MET A 18 13.17 -3.28 -9.69
CA MET A 18 14.31 -2.88 -10.54
C MET A 18 14.48 -3.77 -11.78
N ASN A 19 14.21 -5.07 -11.65
CA ASN A 19 14.21 -6.04 -12.76
C ASN A 19 12.98 -5.95 -13.67
N GLY A 20 12.03 -5.06 -13.35
CA GLY A 20 10.78 -4.88 -14.06
C GLY A 20 9.66 -5.83 -13.68
N ASN A 21 9.90 -6.79 -12.79
CA ASN A 21 8.87 -7.71 -12.31
C ASN A 21 7.90 -6.99 -11.37
N PRO A 22 6.60 -7.32 -11.43
CA PRO A 22 5.62 -6.75 -10.53
C PRO A 22 5.80 -7.30 -9.11
N PHE A 23 5.49 -6.48 -8.10
CA PHE A 23 5.46 -6.92 -6.72
C PHE A 23 4.06 -7.38 -6.30
N SER A 24 4.02 -8.38 -5.41
CA SER A 24 2.81 -8.74 -4.64
C SER A 24 2.84 -8.17 -3.22
N SER A 25 3.96 -7.55 -2.81
CA SER A 25 4.13 -7.04 -1.46
C SER A 25 3.22 -5.87 -1.15
N ILE A 26 2.80 -5.84 0.11
CA ILE A 26 2.09 -4.73 0.72
C ILE A 26 2.91 -4.33 1.96
N GLU A 27 3.15 -3.05 2.13
CA GLU A 27 3.81 -2.52 3.32
C GLU A 27 3.14 -1.22 3.76
N PHE A 28 3.18 -0.95 5.05
CA PHE A 28 2.69 0.31 5.60
C PHE A 28 3.76 0.98 6.45
N TYR A 29 3.73 2.31 6.49
CA TYR A 29 4.63 3.06 7.35
C TYR A 29 4.04 3.17 8.75
N SER A 30 4.72 2.58 9.75
CA SER A 30 4.36 2.71 11.16
C SER A 30 5.06 3.94 11.76
N TRP A 31 4.29 4.99 12.04
CA TRP A 31 4.78 6.19 12.71
C TRP A 31 5.35 5.89 14.11
N TYR A 32 4.75 4.94 14.83
CA TYR A 32 5.19 4.53 16.17
C TYR A 32 6.61 3.97 16.18
N HIS A 33 6.96 3.21 15.14
CA HIS A 33 8.26 2.55 15.02
C HIS A 33 9.18 3.21 13.99
N GLN A 34 8.70 4.29 13.36
CA GLN A 34 9.39 5.02 12.28
C GLN A 34 9.93 4.10 11.17
N LYS A 35 9.20 3.03 10.85
CA LYS A 35 9.65 2.00 9.91
C LYS A 35 8.53 1.51 9.02
N TRP A 36 8.92 1.01 7.85
CA TRP A 36 8.04 0.21 7.00
C TRP A 36 7.83 -1.17 7.61
N VAL A 37 6.58 -1.60 7.65
CA VAL A 37 6.15 -2.91 8.16
C VAL A 37 5.45 -3.64 7.03
N LYS A 38 5.94 -4.85 6.73
CA LYS A 38 5.37 -5.71 5.70
C LYS A 38 4.05 -6.33 6.18
N LEU A 39 3.06 -6.37 5.28
CA LEU A 39 1.78 -7.05 5.45
C LEU A 39 1.73 -8.32 4.59
N ASN A 40 0.61 -9.03 4.67
CA ASN A 40 0.33 -10.17 3.79
C ASN A 40 0.39 -9.72 2.33
N SER A 41 1.10 -10.50 1.52
CA SER A 41 1.19 -10.25 0.08
C SER A 41 -0.17 -10.47 -0.60
N MET A 42 -0.38 -9.78 -1.71
CA MET A 42 -1.47 -10.06 -2.64
C MET A 42 -1.35 -11.48 -3.20
N SER A 43 -2.47 -12.09 -3.55
CA SER A 43 -2.52 -13.41 -4.22
C SER A 43 -1.85 -13.42 -5.59
N THR A 44 -1.71 -12.24 -6.22
CA THR A 44 -1.13 -12.04 -7.54
C THR A 44 -0.23 -10.80 -7.49
N SER A 45 0.97 -10.90 -8.07
CA SER A 45 1.85 -9.73 -8.24
C SER A 45 1.25 -8.76 -9.26
N ARG A 46 1.23 -7.46 -8.94
CA ARG A 46 0.58 -6.46 -9.78
C ARG A 46 1.36 -5.14 -9.81
N ARG A 47 1.40 -4.49 -10.98
CA ARG A 47 1.83 -3.09 -11.17
C ARG A 47 0.74 -2.27 -11.84
N HIS A 48 0.86 -0.94 -11.75
CA HIS A 48 -0.13 0.02 -12.30
C HIS A 48 -1.54 -0.21 -11.73
N VAL A 49 -1.61 -0.53 -10.44
CA VAL A 49 -2.87 -0.76 -9.72
C VAL A 49 -3.52 0.57 -9.34
N GLY A 50 -4.85 0.58 -9.26
CA GLY A 50 -5.60 1.60 -8.53
C GLY A 50 -5.78 1.18 -7.08
N CYS A 51 -5.61 2.10 -6.12
CA CYS A 51 -5.77 1.84 -4.70
C CYS A 51 -6.80 2.80 -4.08
N VAL A 52 -7.70 2.28 -3.22
CA VAL A 52 -8.66 3.09 -2.47
C VAL A 52 -8.83 2.58 -1.04
N SER A 53 -8.99 3.50 -0.09
CA SER A 53 -9.37 3.20 1.28
C SER A 53 -10.88 3.36 1.46
N LEU A 54 -11.56 2.32 1.95
CA LEU A 54 -13.00 2.34 2.19
C LEU A 54 -13.35 1.45 3.38
N LYS A 55 -14.10 2.01 4.35
CA LYS A 55 -14.63 1.29 5.52
C LYS A 55 -13.57 0.47 6.27
N GLY A 56 -12.40 1.08 6.52
CA GLY A 56 -11.31 0.45 7.28
C GLY A 56 -10.54 -0.63 6.51
N LYS A 57 -10.75 -0.75 5.19
CA LYS A 57 -10.04 -1.68 4.31
C LYS A 57 -9.38 -0.93 3.16
N ILE A 58 -8.32 -1.53 2.61
CA ILE A 58 -7.68 -1.08 1.38
C ILE A 58 -8.03 -2.04 0.27
N TYR A 59 -8.45 -1.47 -0.85
CA TYR A 59 -8.78 -2.20 -2.06
C TYR A 59 -7.77 -1.84 -3.13
N VAL A 60 -7.29 -2.88 -3.81
CA VAL A 60 -6.31 -2.80 -4.89
C VAL A 60 -6.96 -3.41 -6.11
N VAL A 61 -7.16 -2.63 -7.16
CA VAL A 61 -7.99 -3.02 -8.31
C VAL A 61 -7.21 -2.82 -9.62
N GLY A 62 -7.37 -3.78 -10.54
CA GLY A 62 -6.73 -3.75 -11.85
C GLY A 62 -5.23 -4.08 -11.81
N GLY A 63 -4.48 -3.43 -12.71
CA GLY A 63 -3.05 -3.67 -12.92
C GLY A 63 -2.75 -4.89 -13.78
N ARG A 64 -1.45 -5.10 -14.05
CA ARG A 64 -0.88 -6.24 -14.78
C ARG A 64 0.24 -6.89 -13.98
#